data_AF-A0A0C3IJD5-F1
#
_entry.id   AF-A0A0C3IJD5-F1
#
_cell.length_a   1.000
_cell.length_b   1.000
_cell.length_c   1.000
_cell.angle_alpha   90.00
_cell.angle_beta   90.00
_cell.angle_gamma   90.00
#
_symmetry.space_group_name_H-M   'P 1'
#
loop_
_entity.id
_entity.type
_entity.pdbx_description
1 polymer ?
#
loop_
_entity_poly.entity_id
_entity_poly.type
_entity_poly.pdbx_seq_one_letter_code
_entity_poly.pdbx_strand_id
1 'polypeptide(L)'
;MLGGNQSYKFEDRNAKSLSAHARKNVKDKNQKFYALSQVKRSNSKLELVGSGVEKIIYLYNKRLLNVAIDCVPKIIKNFVKVVYSSSTGYPSFSEKTKPFDVYSNNVTDGQIHFVADIPETIVKQILEKLNLSSTQQLAIPYQYSLLDLPDKAVYEYVVPAQLFAALTRFEGLNSEDQFWAIHNWAFGPH
;
A
#
# COMPACT_ATOMS: atom_id res chain seq x y z
N MET A 1 1.31 13.22 21.04
CA MET A 1 0.17 13.45 20.12
C MET A 1 0.74 14.07 18.85
N LEU A 2 0.63 13.39 17.71
CA LEU A 2 0.87 14.03 16.42
C LEU A 2 -0.34 14.95 16.15
N GLY A 3 -0.08 16.21 15.79
CA GLY A 3 -1.07 17.30 15.76
C GLY A 3 -2.33 17.03 14.92
N GLY A 4 -3.40 17.80 15.19
CA GLY A 4 -4.74 17.65 14.58
C GLY A 4 -4.76 17.77 13.05
N ASN A 5 -5.94 17.55 12.45
CA ASN A 5 -6.23 17.48 11.00
C ASN A 5 -5.35 18.39 10.13
N GLN A 6 -4.15 17.92 9.80
CA GLN A 6 -3.23 18.55 8.87
C GLN A 6 -3.38 17.84 7.54
N SER A 7 -3.68 18.59 6.49
CA SER A 7 -3.66 18.04 5.14
C SER A 7 -2.26 18.11 4.55
N TYR A 8 -1.77 16.98 4.02
CA TYR A 8 -0.43 16.88 3.44
C TYR A 8 -0.49 17.07 1.93
N LYS A 9 0.09 18.18 1.45
CA LYS A 9 0.20 18.47 0.01
C LYS A 9 1.62 18.20 -0.48
N PHE A 10 1.74 17.36 -1.50
CA PHE A 10 3.00 17.06 -2.17
C PHE A 10 3.05 17.73 -3.55
N GLU A 11 4.26 18.09 -4.01
CA GLU A 11 4.50 18.70 -5.32
C GLU A 11 5.57 17.92 -6.10
N ASP A 12 5.27 17.55 -7.35
CA ASP A 12 6.24 17.00 -8.28
C ASP A 12 6.78 18.11 -9.20
N ARG A 13 8.02 18.52 -8.93
CA ARG A 13 8.71 19.57 -9.70
C ARG A 13 8.89 19.18 -11.17
N ASN A 14 9.05 17.90 -11.48
CA ASN A 14 9.20 17.40 -12.84
C ASN A 14 7.85 17.46 -13.57
N ALA A 15 6.76 17.07 -12.92
CA ALA A 15 5.41 17.21 -13.48
C ALA A 15 5.05 18.68 -13.77
N LYS A 16 5.45 19.61 -12.90
CA LYS A 16 5.26 21.06 -13.12
C LYS A 16 6.04 21.55 -14.34
N SER A 17 7.31 21.17 -14.46
CA SER A 17 8.15 21.50 -15.62
C SER A 17 7.59 20.91 -16.92
N LEU A 18 7.18 19.64 -16.90
CA LEU A 18 6.60 18.93 -18.04
C LEU A 18 5.28 19.58 -18.49
N SER A 19 4.42 19.99 -17.55
CA SER A 19 3.17 20.69 -17.85
C SER A 19 3.42 22.04 -18.53
N ALA A 20 4.38 22.82 -18.04
CA ALA A 20 4.77 24.09 -18.64
C ALA A 20 5.32 23.90 -20.06
N HIS A 21 6.20 22.91 -20.26
CA HIS A 21 6.76 22.56 -21.56
C HIS A 21 5.67 22.10 -22.55
N ALA A 22 4.81 21.15 -22.14
CA ALA A 22 3.74 20.62 -22.98
C ALA A 22 2.74 21.70 -23.42
N ARG A 23 2.45 22.69 -22.55
CA ARG A 23 1.53 23.78 -22.87
C ARG A 23 2.13 24.81 -23.82
N LYS A 24 3.40 25.17 -23.65
CA LYS A 24 4.07 26.26 -24.37
C LYS A 24 4.79 25.83 -25.65
N ASN A 25 5.41 24.65 -25.64
CA ASN A 25 6.40 24.27 -26.67
C ASN A 25 5.95 23.09 -27.55
N VAL A 26 5.03 22.24 -27.09
CA VAL A 26 4.56 21.08 -27.86
C VAL A 26 3.39 21.48 -28.76
N LYS A 27 3.63 21.51 -30.07
CA LYS A 27 2.62 21.87 -31.09
C LYS A 27 1.77 20.66 -31.52
N ASP A 28 2.35 19.47 -31.51
CA ASP A 28 1.62 18.24 -31.85
C ASP A 28 0.59 17.91 -30.76
N LYS A 29 -0.66 17.69 -31.17
CA LYS A 29 -1.78 17.47 -30.23
C LYS A 29 -1.63 16.16 -29.47
N ASN A 30 -1.13 15.10 -30.10
CA ASN A 30 -1.02 13.78 -29.50
C ASN A 30 0.11 13.74 -28.46
N GLN A 31 1.28 14.31 -28.78
CA GLN A 31 2.39 14.46 -27.85
C GLN A 31 2.02 15.35 -26.66
N LYS A 32 1.28 16.45 -26.91
CA LYS A 32 0.78 17.32 -25.85
C LYS A 32 -0.20 16.60 -24.92
N PHE A 33 -1.15 15.85 -25.49
CA PHE A 33 -2.09 15.04 -24.73
C PHE A 33 -1.39 13.99 -23.87
N TYR A 34 -0.39 13.30 -24.44
CA TYR A 34 0.39 12.29 -23.74
C TYR A 34 1.17 12.89 -22.55
N ALA A 35 1.89 13.99 -22.76
CA ALA A 35 2.64 14.67 -21.69
C ALA A 35 1.72 15.17 -20.56
N LEU A 36 0.58 15.77 -20.89
CA LEU A 36 -0.40 16.21 -19.89
C LEU A 36 -1.05 15.04 -19.15
N SER A 37 -1.24 13.90 -19.81
CA SER A 37 -1.74 12.68 -19.17
C SER A 37 -0.73 12.11 -18.17
N GLN A 38 0.58 12.19 -18.46
CA GLN A 38 1.62 11.83 -17.49
C GLN A 38 1.60 12.75 -16.26
N VAL A 39 1.47 14.07 -16.46
CA VAL A 39 1.34 15.04 -15.36
C VAL A 39 0.11 14.73 -14.51
N LYS A 40 -1.04 14.46 -15.13
CA LYS A 40 -2.27 14.10 -14.41
C LYS A 40 -2.07 12.84 -13.57
N ARG A 41 -1.46 11.79 -14.15
CA ARG A 41 -1.14 10.54 -13.42
C ARG A 41 -0.20 10.80 -12.25
N SER A 42 0.84 11.62 -12.42
CA SER A 42 1.77 11.95 -11.32
C SER A 42 1.04 12.69 -10.19
N ASN A 43 0.22 13.69 -10.53
CA ASN A 43 -0.55 14.45 -9.53
C ASN A 43 -1.53 13.56 -8.75
N SER A 44 -2.26 12.67 -9.43
CA SER A 44 -3.15 11.72 -8.73
C SER A 44 -2.40 10.78 -7.79
N LYS A 45 -1.17 10.37 -8.14
CA LYS A 45 -0.31 9.61 -7.22
C LYS A 45 0.10 10.43 -6.00
N LEU A 46 0.41 11.71 -6.16
CA LEU A 46 0.74 12.60 -5.04
C LEU A 46 -0.45 12.81 -4.10
N GLU A 47 -1.64 13.00 -4.65
CA GLU A 47 -2.88 13.10 -3.88
C GLU A 47 -3.11 11.81 -3.07
N LEU A 48 -2.88 10.64 -3.68
CA LEU A 48 -2.97 9.35 -3.01
C LEU A 48 -1.94 9.21 -1.87
N VAL A 49 -0.71 9.70 -2.08
CA VAL A 49 0.32 9.75 -1.02
C VAL A 49 -0.13 10.66 0.12
N GLY A 50 -0.67 11.85 -0.18
CA GLY A 50 -1.31 12.77 0.77
C GLY A 50 -2.31 12.05 1.67
N SER A 51 -3.35 11.50 1.04
CA SER A 51 -4.43 10.80 1.73
C SER A 51 -3.95 9.62 2.57
N GLY A 52 -2.97 8.85 2.07
CA GLY A 52 -2.43 7.72 2.83
C GLY A 52 -1.58 8.12 4.02
N VAL A 53 -0.82 9.23 3.94
CA VAL A 53 -0.09 9.76 5.11
C VAL A 53 -1.07 10.22 6.19
N GLU A 54 -2.11 10.95 5.80
CA GLU A 54 -3.19 11.36 6.71
C GLU A 54 -3.83 10.13 7.37
N LYS A 55 -4.10 9.09 6.58
CA LYS A 55 -4.71 7.86 7.09
C LYS A 55 -3.79 7.09 8.04
N ILE A 56 -2.48 6.98 7.74
CA ILE A 56 -1.51 6.35 8.64
C ILE A 56 -1.49 7.04 10.01
N ILE A 57 -1.47 8.38 10.01
CA ILE A 57 -1.48 9.17 11.26
C ILE A 57 -2.78 8.95 12.01
N TYR A 58 -3.92 8.95 11.32
CA TYR A 58 -5.22 8.64 11.91
C TYR A 58 -5.21 7.25 12.59
N LEU A 59 -4.80 6.20 11.87
CA LEU A 59 -4.79 4.83 12.38
C LEU A 59 -3.84 4.66 13.56
N TYR A 60 -2.68 5.32 13.53
CA TYR A 60 -1.73 5.35 14.64
C TYR A 60 -2.35 6.01 15.89
N ASN A 61 -2.94 7.20 15.74
CA ASN A 61 -3.57 7.92 16.84
C ASN A 61 -4.78 7.16 17.44
N LYS A 62 -5.51 6.41 16.61
CA LYS A 62 -6.61 5.53 17.02
C LYS A 62 -6.16 4.19 17.61
N ARG A 63 -4.85 3.92 17.67
CA ARG A 63 -4.26 2.64 18.10
C ARG A 63 -4.69 1.43 17.25
N LEU A 64 -5.11 1.68 16.01
CA LEU A 64 -5.36 0.62 15.02
C LEU A 64 -4.05 0.15 14.37
N LEU A 65 -3.01 1.00 14.36
CA LEU A 65 -1.63 0.59 14.11
C LEU A 65 -0.88 0.52 15.45
N ASN A 66 -0.76 -0.67 16.01
CA ASN A 66 -0.05 -0.89 17.27
C ASN A 66 1.46 -1.10 17.03
N VAL A 67 2.16 -0.02 16.68
CA VAL A 67 3.59 -0.01 16.39
C VAL A 67 4.32 1.07 17.18
N ALA A 68 5.62 0.91 17.35
CA ALA A 68 6.48 1.99 17.84
C ALA A 68 6.51 3.15 16.84
N ILE A 69 6.66 4.39 17.33
CA ILE A 69 6.57 5.61 16.52
C ILE A 69 7.64 5.68 15.42
N ASP A 70 8.82 5.11 15.67
CA ASP A 70 9.94 5.02 14.74
C ASP A 70 9.67 4.06 13.57
N CYS A 71 8.65 3.20 13.67
CA CYS A 71 8.18 2.38 12.55
C CYS A 71 7.34 3.17 11.55
N VAL A 72 6.61 4.21 11.98
CA VAL A 72 5.68 4.99 11.12
C VAL A 72 6.35 5.53 9.85
N PRO A 73 7.57 6.11 9.88
CA PRO A 73 8.27 6.54 8.67
C PRO A 73 8.52 5.39 7.67
N LYS A 74 8.73 4.16 8.14
CA LYS A 74 8.94 3.00 7.26
C LYS A 74 7.65 2.58 6.56
N ILE A 75 6.52 2.62 7.28
CA ILE A 75 5.18 2.37 6.72
C ILE A 75 4.89 3.38 5.61
N ILE A 76 5.11 4.68 5.88
CA ILE A 76 4.93 5.75 4.89
C ILE A 76 5.83 5.52 3.67
N LYS A 77 7.12 5.23 3.89
CA LYS A 77 8.08 4.97 2.81
C LYS A 77 7.63 3.82 1.91
N ASN A 78 7.15 2.72 2.48
CA ASN A 78 6.70 1.58 1.70
C ASN A 78 5.35 1.82 1.03
N PHE A 79 4.44 2.58 1.65
CA PHE A 79 3.22 3.04 0.98
C PHE A 79 3.51 3.86 -0.28
N VAL A 80 4.48 4.79 -0.21
CA VAL A 80 4.93 5.53 -1.40
C VAL A 80 5.43 4.58 -2.49
N LYS A 81 6.17 3.51 -2.15
CA LYS A 81 6.62 2.52 -3.14
C LYS A 81 5.48 1.73 -3.78
N VAL A 82 4.41 1.45 -3.04
CA VAL A 82 3.19 0.81 -3.57
C VAL A 82 2.49 1.73 -4.57
N VAL A 83 2.33 3.02 -4.23
CA VAL A 83 1.73 4.03 -5.12
C VAL A 83 2.56 4.24 -6.40
N TYR A 84 3.89 4.22 -6.26
CA TYR A 84 4.85 4.35 -7.35
C TYR A 84 5.40 2.99 -7.80
N SER A 85 4.52 2.00 -7.91
CA SER A 85 4.84 0.73 -8.54
C SER A 85 5.38 0.91 -9.96
N SER A 86 6.26 -0.01 -10.36
CA SER A 86 6.94 -0.03 -11.64
C SER A 86 5.95 -0.23 -12.79
N SER A 87 6.44 -0.12 -14.03
CA SER A 87 5.64 -0.37 -15.23
C SER A 87 5.07 -1.80 -15.30
N THR A 88 5.61 -2.74 -14.52
CA THR A 88 5.12 -4.12 -14.43
C THR A 88 4.07 -4.31 -13.33
N GLY A 89 3.67 -3.25 -12.63
CA GLY A 89 2.64 -3.29 -11.59
C GLY A 89 3.16 -3.65 -10.20
N TYR A 90 4.42 -4.05 -10.08
CA TYR A 90 5.05 -4.41 -8.80
C TYR A 90 5.57 -3.16 -8.07
N PRO A 91 5.41 -3.05 -6.75
CA PRO A 91 6.01 -1.97 -5.98
C PRO A 91 7.53 -1.90 -6.18
N SER A 92 8.07 -0.68 -6.23
CA SER A 92 9.50 -0.45 -6.49
C SER A 92 10.35 -0.70 -5.24
N PHE A 93 10.35 -1.94 -4.73
CA PHE A 93 11.25 -2.39 -3.67
C PHE A 93 12.65 -2.67 -4.23
N SER A 94 13.69 -2.47 -3.41
CA SER A 94 15.08 -2.72 -3.80
C SER A 94 15.45 -4.21 -3.85
N GLU A 95 14.62 -5.06 -3.25
CA GLU A 95 14.81 -6.50 -3.14
C GLU A 95 13.69 -7.24 -3.87
N LYS A 96 13.94 -8.51 -4.25
CA LYS A 96 12.93 -9.36 -4.88
C LYS A 96 11.78 -9.60 -3.92
N THR A 97 10.56 -9.46 -4.41
CA THR A 97 9.34 -9.72 -3.66
C THR A 97 8.59 -10.93 -4.21
N LYS A 98 7.74 -11.52 -3.37
CA LYS A 98 6.71 -12.47 -3.76
C LYS A 98 5.33 -11.90 -3.40
N PRO A 99 4.35 -12.01 -4.30
CA PRO A 99 2.99 -11.58 -4.01
C PRO A 99 2.29 -12.59 -3.09
N PHE A 100 1.47 -12.07 -2.19
CA PHE A 100 0.56 -12.82 -1.33
C PHE A 100 -0.84 -12.21 -1.43
N ASP A 101 -1.85 -13.06 -1.51
CA ASP A 101 -3.23 -12.63 -1.32
C ASP A 101 -3.50 -12.42 0.17
N VAL A 102 -4.07 -11.27 0.50
CA VAL A 102 -4.58 -10.92 1.83
C VAL A 102 -6.08 -10.78 1.71
N TYR A 103 -6.82 -11.58 2.46
CA TYR A 103 -8.26 -11.72 2.26
C TYR A 103 -9.01 -11.84 3.58
N SER A 104 -10.28 -11.42 3.55
CA SER A 104 -11.18 -11.45 4.69
C SER A 104 -12.62 -11.69 4.22
N ASN A 105 -13.36 -12.44 5.03
CA ASN A 105 -14.82 -12.59 4.98
C ASN A 105 -15.50 -12.01 6.23
N ASN A 106 -14.75 -11.32 7.09
CA ASN A 106 -15.23 -10.76 8.36
C ASN A 106 -15.44 -9.24 8.30
N VAL A 107 -15.15 -8.61 7.15
CA VAL A 107 -15.24 -7.15 6.96
C VAL A 107 -16.52 -6.74 6.25
N THR A 108 -17.04 -7.58 5.36
CA THR A 108 -18.31 -7.37 4.66
C THR A 108 -19.04 -8.72 4.53
N ASP A 109 -20.28 -8.70 4.02
CA ASP A 109 -21.05 -9.90 3.70
C ASP A 109 -20.43 -10.76 2.57
N GLY A 110 -19.34 -10.30 1.96
CA GLY A 110 -18.62 -11.00 0.90
C GLY A 110 -17.10 -11.07 1.16
N GLN A 111 -16.42 -11.92 0.38
CA GLN A 111 -14.96 -11.97 0.45
C GLN A 111 -14.35 -10.73 -0.21
N ILE A 112 -13.49 -10.03 0.52
CA ILE A 112 -12.63 -8.99 -0.02
C ILE A 112 -11.18 -9.45 0.04
N HIS A 113 -10.38 -9.02 -0.93
CA HIS A 113 -8.96 -9.33 -0.97
C HIS A 113 -8.15 -8.22 -1.67
N PHE A 114 -6.87 -8.16 -1.33
CA PHE A 114 -5.85 -7.36 -1.98
C PHE A 114 -4.51 -8.11 -1.98
N VAL A 115 -3.58 -7.68 -2.82
CA VAL A 115 -2.26 -8.30 -2.96
C VAL A 115 -1.24 -7.49 -2.17
N ALA A 116 -0.38 -8.18 -1.42
CA ALA A 116 0.78 -7.60 -0.76
C ALA A 116 2.07 -8.26 -1.27
N ASP A 117 3.00 -7.44 -1.77
CA ASP A 117 4.34 -7.87 -2.17
C ASP A 117 5.28 -7.90 -0.96
N ILE A 118 5.76 -9.09 -0.60
CA ILE A 118 6.62 -9.31 0.55
C ILE A 118 8.03 -9.71 0.09
N PRO A 119 9.11 -9.06 0.58
CA PRO A 119 10.48 -9.46 0.32
C PRO A 119 10.77 -10.93 0.58
N GLU A 120 11.53 -11.57 -0.33
CA GLU A 120 11.92 -12.97 -0.16
C GLU A 120 12.64 -13.25 1.17
N THR A 121 13.39 -12.28 1.69
CA THR A 121 14.07 -12.35 2.99
C THR A 121 13.07 -12.49 4.14
N ILE A 122 11.94 -11.79 4.07
CA ILE A 122 10.86 -11.85 5.05
C ILE A 122 10.02 -13.11 4.84
N VAL A 123 9.79 -13.53 3.58
CA VAL A 123 9.09 -14.79 3.29
C VAL A 123 9.81 -15.98 3.93
N LYS A 124 11.14 -16.02 3.90
CA LYS A 124 11.91 -17.06 4.61
C LYS A 124 11.62 -17.07 6.11
N GLN A 125 11.58 -15.90 6.75
CA GLN A 125 11.24 -15.78 8.18
C GLN A 125 9.81 -16.25 8.47
N ILE A 126 8.87 -16.00 7.57
CA ILE A 126 7.48 -16.47 7.68
C ILE A 126 7.45 -18.00 7.65
N LEU A 127 8.12 -18.61 6.66
CA LEU A 127 8.17 -20.07 6.52
C LEU A 127 8.85 -20.72 7.73
N GLU A 128 9.97 -20.17 8.20
CA GLU A 128 10.66 -20.64 9.41
C GLU A 128 9.76 -20.54 10.65
N LYS A 129 9.09 -19.40 10.86
CA LYS A 129 8.18 -19.19 12.01
C LYS A 129 7.00 -20.17 12.00
N LEU A 130 6.47 -20.48 10.83
CA LEU A 130 5.34 -21.38 10.65
C LEU A 130 5.75 -22.85 10.49
N ASN A 131 7.04 -23.16 10.54
CA ASN A 131 7.61 -24.49 10.31
C ASN A 131 7.16 -25.11 8.96
N LEU A 132 7.24 -24.30 7.89
CA LEU A 132 6.88 -24.67 6.53
C LEU A 132 8.13 -24.73 5.65
N SER A 133 8.13 -25.65 4.69
CA SER A 133 9.21 -25.80 3.72
C SER A 133 8.99 -24.96 2.46
N SER A 134 7.73 -24.63 2.13
CA SER A 134 7.40 -23.86 0.94
C SER A 134 6.12 -23.03 1.08
N THR A 135 6.00 -21.99 0.25
CA THR A 135 4.81 -21.13 0.22
C THR A 135 3.55 -21.83 -0.29
N GLN A 136 3.67 -22.97 -0.98
CA GLN A 136 2.51 -23.76 -1.39
C GLN A 136 1.75 -24.34 -0.20
N GLN A 137 2.42 -24.54 0.95
CA GLN A 137 1.76 -25.03 2.17
C GLN A 137 0.86 -23.96 2.83
N LEU A 138 0.92 -22.71 2.35
CA LEU A 138 0.05 -21.61 2.75
C LEU A 138 -1.24 -21.54 1.91
N ALA A 139 -1.43 -22.46 0.94
CA ALA A 139 -2.53 -22.38 -0.03
C ALA A 139 -3.91 -22.69 0.53
N ILE A 140 -4.01 -23.24 1.75
CA ILE A 140 -5.31 -23.50 2.39
C ILE A 140 -5.89 -22.15 2.85
N PRO A 141 -7.02 -21.70 2.28
CA PRO A 141 -7.57 -20.39 2.60
C PRO A 141 -7.97 -20.28 4.06
N TYR A 142 -7.75 -19.09 4.64
CA TYR A 142 -8.14 -18.72 6.00
C TYR A 142 -7.43 -19.52 7.12
N GLN A 143 -6.47 -20.38 6.77
CA GLN A 143 -5.71 -21.14 7.76
C GLN A 143 -4.71 -20.29 8.53
N TYR A 144 -4.13 -19.27 7.89
CA TYR A 144 -3.06 -18.45 8.46
C TYR A 144 -3.50 -17.00 8.60
N SER A 145 -3.47 -16.48 9.84
CA SER A 145 -3.83 -15.11 10.15
C SER A 145 -2.65 -14.17 9.91
N LEU A 146 -2.93 -12.90 9.60
CA LEU A 146 -1.89 -11.87 9.66
C LEU A 146 -1.26 -11.73 11.05
N LEU A 147 -1.94 -12.13 12.13
CA LEU A 147 -1.37 -12.15 13.48
C LEU A 147 -0.21 -13.15 13.62
N ASP A 148 -0.18 -14.17 12.77
CA ASP A 148 0.87 -15.18 12.79
C ASP A 148 2.16 -14.69 12.12
N LEU A 149 2.09 -13.59 11.37
CA LEU A 149 3.22 -13.03 10.65
C LEU A 149 4.17 -12.25 11.58
N PRO A 150 5.44 -12.05 11.19
CA PRO A 150 6.30 -11.06 11.84
C PRO A 150 5.73 -9.65 11.66
N ASP A 151 5.82 -8.81 12.70
CA ASP A 151 5.37 -7.40 12.66
C ASP A 151 5.89 -6.65 11.44
N LYS A 152 7.15 -6.91 11.07
CA LYS A 152 7.77 -6.30 9.89
C LYS A 152 6.99 -6.62 8.61
N ALA A 153 6.54 -7.87 8.42
CA ALA A 153 5.76 -8.26 7.26
C ALA A 153 4.42 -7.51 7.22
N VAL A 154 3.73 -7.47 8.37
CA VAL A 154 2.41 -6.82 8.50
C VAL A 154 2.52 -5.33 8.26
N TYR A 155 3.32 -4.63 9.07
CA TYR A 155 3.29 -3.17 9.10
C TYR A 155 4.08 -2.52 7.97
N GLU A 156 5.17 -3.14 7.50
CA GLU A 156 5.97 -2.55 6.42
C GLU A 156 5.50 -2.97 5.02
N TYR A 157 4.69 -4.02 4.85
CA TYR A 157 4.29 -4.51 3.51
C TYR A 157 2.79 -4.70 3.36
N VAL A 158 2.12 -5.36 4.30
CA VAL A 158 0.67 -5.61 4.22
C VAL A 158 -0.13 -4.32 4.45
N VAL A 159 0.15 -3.56 5.51
CA VAL A 159 -0.55 -2.31 5.83
C VAL A 159 -0.42 -1.27 4.69
N PRO A 160 0.75 -1.04 4.10
CA PRO A 160 0.88 -0.22 2.89
C PRO A 160 0.01 -0.67 1.72
N ALA A 161 -0.05 -1.99 1.45
CA ALA A 161 -0.90 -2.53 0.39
C ALA A 161 -2.40 -2.37 0.72
N GLN A 162 -2.77 -2.58 1.97
CA GLN A 162 -4.12 -2.37 2.48
C GLN A 162 -4.56 -0.90 2.37
N LEU A 163 -3.68 0.05 2.71
CA LEU A 163 -3.90 1.48 2.53
C LEU A 163 -4.15 1.83 1.07
N PHE A 164 -3.33 1.29 0.16
CA PHE A 164 -3.52 1.48 -1.26
C PHE A 164 -4.87 0.92 -1.73
N ALA A 165 -5.24 -0.28 -1.29
CA ALA A 165 -6.53 -0.90 -1.62
C ALA A 165 -7.72 -0.09 -1.06
N ALA A 166 -7.64 0.37 0.19
CA ALA A 166 -8.66 1.20 0.83
C ALA A 166 -8.90 2.51 0.08
N LEU A 167 -7.82 3.14 -0.42
CA LEU A 167 -7.90 4.44 -1.08
C LEU A 167 -8.20 4.37 -2.58
N THR A 168 -8.21 3.17 -3.20
CA THR A 168 -8.38 3.03 -4.65
C THR A 168 -9.49 2.07 -5.08
N ARG A 169 -9.83 1.09 -4.23
CA ARG A 169 -10.80 0.02 -4.54
C ARG A 169 -11.91 -0.08 -3.50
N PHE A 170 -11.59 0.19 -2.25
CA PHE A 170 -12.49 0.00 -1.10
C PHE A 170 -12.74 1.31 -0.35
N GLU A 171 -12.94 2.42 -1.07
CA GLU A 171 -13.09 3.76 -0.48
C GLU A 171 -14.20 3.81 0.58
N GLY A 172 -15.30 3.08 0.36
CA GLY A 172 -16.41 2.98 1.33
C GLY A 172 -16.09 2.21 2.60
N LEU A 173 -15.03 1.39 2.62
CA LEU A 173 -14.58 0.66 3.82
C LEU A 173 -13.46 1.41 4.56
N ASN A 174 -12.96 2.51 4.00
CA ASN A 174 -11.85 3.27 4.57
C ASN A 174 -12.20 3.83 5.97
N SER A 175 -13.47 4.15 6.24
CA SER A 175 -13.95 4.61 7.55
C SER A 175 -14.14 3.50 8.58
N GLU A 176 -14.19 2.24 8.15
CA GLU A 176 -14.62 1.12 9.00
C GLU A 176 -13.46 0.56 9.81
N ASP A 177 -13.53 0.64 11.13
CA ASP A 177 -12.47 0.12 12.02
C ASP A 177 -12.24 -1.39 11.83
N GLN A 178 -13.30 -2.14 11.49
CA GLN A 178 -13.20 -3.57 11.18
C GLN A 178 -12.35 -3.87 9.95
N PHE A 179 -12.35 -2.96 8.95
CA PHE A 179 -11.46 -3.10 7.80
C PHE A 179 -9.99 -3.03 8.24
N TRP A 180 -9.66 -2.17 9.20
CA TRP A 180 -8.27 -1.94 9.65
C TRP A 180 -7.77 -2.93 10.70
N ALA A 181 -8.66 -3.69 11.32
CA ALA A 181 -8.30 -4.65 12.35
C ALA A 181 -7.53 -5.85 11.77
N ILE A 182 -6.23 -5.95 12.07
CA ILE A 182 -5.32 -7.00 11.54
C ILE A 182 -5.86 -8.42 11.78
N HIS A 183 -6.52 -8.66 12.91
CA HIS A 183 -7.08 -9.98 13.26
C HIS A 183 -8.22 -10.44 12.34
N ASN A 184 -8.81 -9.53 11.55
CA ASN A 184 -9.84 -9.88 10.58
C ASN A 184 -9.29 -10.44 9.27
N TRP A 185 -7.97 -10.44 9.08
CA TRP A 185 -7.34 -10.78 7.81
C TRP A 185 -6.54 -12.07 7.90
N ALA A 186 -6.68 -12.88 6.86
CA ALA A 186 -5.84 -14.03 6.56
C ALA A 186 -4.94 -13.73 5.37
N PHE A 187 -3.95 -14.60 5.15
CA PHE A 187 -3.08 -14.50 3.98
C PHE A 187 -2.79 -15.87 3.36
N GLY A 188 -2.41 -15.86 2.09
CA GLY A 188 -2.05 -17.04 1.32
C GLY A 188 -1.21 -16.69 0.08
N PRO A 189 -0.68 -17.69 -0.64
CA PRO A 189 0.03 -17.44 -1.89
C PRO A 189 -0.94 -16.84 -2.93
N HIS A 190 -0.42 -15.94 -3.76
CA HIS A 190 -1.12 -15.40 -4.94
C HIS A 190 -0.97 -16.35 -6.15
#